data_AF-A0AAF0PQS2-F1
#
_entry.id   AF-A0AAF0PQS2-F1
#
_cell.length_a   1.000
_cell.length_b   1.000
_cell.length_c   1.000
_cell.angle_alpha   90.00
_cell.angle_beta   90.00
_cell.angle_gamma   90.00
#
_symmetry.space_group_name_H-M   'P 1'
#
loop_
_entity.id
_entity.type
_entity.pdbx_description
1 polymer ?
#
loop_
_entity_poly.entity_id
_entity_poly.type
_entity_poly.pdbx_seq_one_letter_code
_entity_poly.pdbx_strand_id
1 'polypeptide(L)'
;MPSLEEPTYVIKKIGTSWKRIFELKIMTPCDILFASTLVSFLLNLKVLSVRCTELSKPSLVILLDRLKMLKVLNILHCIITEYIPPPAPMKIFT
;
A
#
# COMPACT_ATOMS: atom_id res chain seq x y z
N MET A 1 -14.91 2.00 -9.14
CA MET A 1 -13.64 2.22 -9.87
C MET A 1 -13.07 0.84 -10.20
N PRO A 2 -12.57 0.55 -11.41
CA PRO A 2 -12.02 -0.76 -11.71
C PRO A 2 -10.84 -1.05 -10.77
N SER A 3 -10.95 -2.14 -10.02
CA SER A 3 -9.91 -2.64 -9.13
C SER A 3 -9.20 -3.83 -9.77
N LEU A 4 -7.95 -4.04 -9.37
CA LEU A 4 -7.21 -5.22 -9.76
C LEU A 4 -7.78 -6.42 -8.97
N GLU A 5 -8.18 -7.49 -9.66
CA GLU A 5 -8.87 -8.63 -9.04
C GLU A 5 -7.96 -9.38 -8.05
N GLU A 6 -6.65 -9.44 -8.34
CA GLU A 6 -5.63 -10.03 -7.45
C GLU A 6 -4.38 -9.14 -7.35
N PRO A 7 -4.44 -8.04 -6.57
CA PRO A 7 -3.39 -7.03 -6.57
C PRO A 7 -2.02 -7.56 -6.16
N THR A 8 -1.98 -8.42 -5.14
CA THR A 8 -0.74 -9.02 -4.61
C THR A 8 -0.11 -9.99 -5.61
N TYR A 9 -0.92 -10.84 -6.25
CA TYR A 9 -0.46 -11.77 -7.28
C TYR A 9 0.19 -11.01 -8.45
N VAL A 10 -0.48 -9.97 -8.93
CA VAL A 10 0.02 -9.17 -10.05
C VAL A 10 1.34 -8.48 -9.69
N ILE A 11 1.46 -7.88 -8.51
CA ILE A 11 2.71 -7.25 -8.05
C ILE A 11 3.84 -8.28 -7.95
N LYS A 12 3.57 -9.46 -7.39
CA LYS A 12 4.54 -10.57 -7.35
C LYS A 12 4.96 -10.99 -8.75
N LYS A 13 4.02 -11.17 -9.67
CA LYS A 13 4.31 -11.57 -11.05
C LYS A 13 5.15 -10.51 -11.77
N ILE A 14 4.82 -9.24 -11.58
CA ILE A 14 5.56 -8.11 -12.12
C ILE A 14 7.00 -8.11 -11.57
N GLY A 15 7.20 -8.13 -10.25
CA GLY A 15 8.54 -8.05 -9.66
C GLY A 15 9.43 -9.26 -9.94
N THR A 16 8.83 -10.45 -10.07
CA THR A 16 9.56 -11.66 -10.49
C THR A 16 9.97 -11.63 -11.96
N SER A 17 9.18 -11.00 -12.83
CA SER A 17 9.43 -10.97 -14.27
C SER A 17 10.30 -9.78 -14.68
N TRP A 18 10.12 -8.62 -14.06
CA TRP A 18 10.63 -7.33 -14.53
C TRP A 18 11.52 -6.67 -13.46
N LYS A 19 12.84 -6.84 -13.57
CA LYS A 19 13.82 -6.34 -12.58
C LYS A 19 14.12 -4.83 -12.65
N ARG A 20 13.64 -4.12 -13.68
CA ARG A 20 13.98 -2.71 -13.98
C ARG A 20 12.81 -1.74 -13.80
N ILE A 21 11.87 -2.07 -12.94
CA ILE A 21 10.76 -1.16 -12.62
C ILE A 21 11.23 -0.14 -11.59
N PHE A 22 11.23 1.12 -12.00
CA PHE A 22 11.57 2.25 -11.14
C PHE A 22 10.36 3.11 -10.82
N GLU A 23 9.28 3.00 -11.60
CA GLU A 23 8.09 3.83 -11.45
C GLU A 23 6.85 2.96 -11.48
N LEU A 24 5.95 3.18 -10.52
CA LEU A 24 4.68 2.46 -10.45
C LEU A 24 3.57 3.40 -10.00
N LYS A 25 2.43 3.31 -10.69
CA LYS A 25 1.19 3.98 -10.32
C LYS A 25 0.11 2.94 -10.03
N ILE A 26 -0.58 3.09 -8.90
CA ILE A 26 -1.65 2.21 -8.46
C ILE A 26 -2.88 3.02 -8.05
N MET A 27 -4.06 2.44 -8.29
CA MET A 27 -5.36 2.98 -7.90
C MET A 27 -6.22 1.94 -7.14
N THR A 28 -5.55 0.92 -6.60
CA THR A 28 -6.16 -0.17 -5.82
C THR A 28 -5.91 0.08 -4.32
N PRO A 29 -6.82 -0.37 -3.43
CA PRO A 29 -6.62 -0.22 -1.99
C PRO A 29 -5.26 -0.71 -1.54
N CYS A 30 -4.59 0.09 -0.73
CA CYS A 30 -3.26 -0.21 -0.21
C CYS A 30 -3.37 -0.58 1.27
N ASP A 31 -3.66 -1.86 1.50
CA ASP A 31 -3.65 -2.48 2.82
C ASP A 31 -2.25 -3.02 3.18
N ILE A 32 -2.12 -3.59 4.37
CA ILE A 32 -0.82 -4.05 4.90
C ILE A 32 -0.26 -5.18 4.03
N LEU A 33 -1.13 -6.08 3.57
CA LEU A 33 -0.75 -7.23 2.74
C LEU A 33 -0.20 -6.77 1.39
N PHE A 34 -0.88 -5.83 0.75
CA PHE A 34 -0.47 -5.25 -0.52
C PHE A 34 0.84 -4.49 -0.39
N ALA A 35 0.96 -3.60 0.61
CA ALA A 35 2.19 -2.86 0.88
C ALA A 35 3.37 -3.82 1.12
N SER A 36 3.18 -4.85 1.96
CA SER A 36 4.21 -5.86 2.25
C SER A 36 4.64 -6.62 1.00
N THR A 37 3.69 -6.98 0.14
CA THR A 37 3.98 -7.64 -1.13
C THR A 37 4.76 -6.71 -2.06
N LEU A 38 4.33 -5.46 -2.20
CA LEU A 38 4.99 -4.46 -3.04
C LEU A 38 6.44 -4.26 -2.64
N VAL A 39 6.71 -4.04 -1.35
CA VAL A 39 8.09 -3.84 -0.88
C VAL A 39 8.94 -5.11 -0.93
N SER A 40 8.35 -6.30 -0.99
CA SER A 40 9.10 -7.55 -1.12
C SER A 40 9.56 -7.82 -2.56
N PHE A 41 8.81 -7.36 -3.56
CA PHE A 41 9.06 -7.67 -4.96
C PHE A 41 9.58 -6.49 -5.78
N LEU A 42 9.37 -5.24 -5.34
CA LEU A 42 9.72 -4.03 -6.09
C LEU A 42 10.67 -3.11 -5.30
N LEU A 43 11.78 -3.64 -4.82
CA LEU A 43 12.74 -2.92 -3.97
C LEU A 43 13.45 -1.74 -4.66
N ASN A 44 13.53 -1.74 -6.00
CA ASN A 44 14.22 -0.72 -6.79
C ASN A 44 13.34 0.49 -7.13
N LEU A 45 12.11 0.55 -6.62
CA LEU A 45 11.17 1.62 -6.95
C LEU A 45 11.72 2.99 -6.53
N LYS A 46 11.71 3.95 -7.45
CA LYS A 46 12.10 5.34 -7.25
C LYS A 46 10.89 6.27 -7.17
N VAL A 47 9.81 5.94 -7.88
CA VAL A 47 8.57 6.72 -7.89
C VAL A 47 7.39 5.79 -7.64
N LEU A 48 6.66 6.02 -6.56
CA LEU A 48 5.40 5.35 -6.26
C LEU A 48 4.28 6.37 -6.26
N SER A 49 3.23 6.11 -7.03
CA SER A 49 2.03 6.93 -7.05
C SER A 49 0.81 6.11 -6.67
N VAL A 50 0.32 6.26 -5.45
CA VAL A 50 -0.95 5.70 -4.96
C VAL A 50 -2.01 6.80 -5.11
N ARG A 51 -3.12 6.55 -5.80
CA ARG A 51 -4.14 7.59 -6.02
C ARG A 51 -5.56 7.07 -5.92
N CYS A 52 -6.48 7.96 -5.52
CA CYS A 52 -7.93 7.72 -5.53
C CYS A 52 -8.35 6.44 -4.78
N THR A 53 -7.70 6.14 -3.65
CA THR A 53 -7.91 4.87 -2.96
C THR A 53 -7.63 4.98 -1.46
N GLU A 54 -8.03 3.96 -0.71
CA GLU A 54 -7.71 3.86 0.71
C GLU A 54 -6.24 3.44 0.89
N LEU A 55 -5.55 4.13 1.80
CA LEU A 55 -4.19 3.83 2.18
C LEU A 55 -4.11 3.78 3.70
N SER A 56 -3.88 2.60 4.25
CA SER A 56 -3.78 2.48 5.70
C SER A 56 -2.48 3.14 6.20
N LYS A 57 -2.51 3.78 7.36
CA LYS A 57 -1.32 4.36 7.99
C LYS A 57 -0.21 3.31 8.22
N PRO A 58 -0.49 2.07 8.68
CA PRO A 58 0.51 1.01 8.72
C PRO A 58 1.13 0.68 7.35
N SER A 59 0.32 0.65 6.28
CA SER A 59 0.82 0.46 4.91
C SER A 59 1.77 1.57 4.48
N LEU A 60 1.40 2.83 4.76
CA LEU A 60 2.26 3.98 4.48
C LEU A 60 3.61 3.87 5.20
N VAL A 61 3.60 3.46 6.48
CA VAL A 61 4.83 3.22 7.26
C VAL A 61 5.68 2.12 6.61
N ILE A 62 5.08 1.00 6.21
CA ILE A 62 5.79 -0.11 5.55
C ILE A 62 6.45 0.37 4.24
N LEU A 63 5.72 1.11 3.41
CA LEU A 63 6.23 1.64 2.14
C LEU A 63 7.44 2.55 2.37
N LEU A 64 7.34 3.50 3.30
CA LEU A 64 8.40 4.46 3.62
C LEU A 64 9.60 3.79 4.29
N ASP A 65 9.38 2.82 5.17
CA ASP A 65 10.48 2.09 5.82
C ASP A 65 11.22 1.20 4.83
N ARG A 66 10.52 0.46 3.97
CA ARG A 66 11.15 -0.61 3.20
C ARG A 66 11.62 -0.22 1.81
N LEU A 67 11.01 0.79 1.17
CA LEU A 67 11.43 1.24 -0.17
C LEU A 67 12.59 2.24 -0.08
N LYS A 68 13.79 1.75 0.23
CA LYS A 68 14.98 2.61 0.44
C LYS A 68 15.41 3.43 -0.80
N MET A 69 15.01 3.02 -2.00
CA MET A 69 15.32 3.71 -3.25
C MET A 69 14.26 4.76 -3.64
N LEU A 70 13.16 4.85 -2.88
CA LEU A 70 12.03 5.71 -3.19
C LEU A 70 12.45 7.19 -3.05
N LYS A 71 12.28 7.94 -4.12
CA LYS A 71 12.55 9.39 -4.18
C LYS A 71 11.26 10.20 -4.15
N VAL A 72 10.19 9.65 -4.71
CA VAL A 72 8.90 10.32 -4.81
C VAL A 72 7.81 9.35 -4.39
N LEU A 73 7.02 9.77 -3.39
CA LEU A 73 5.77 9.14 -3.03
C LEU A 73 4.63 10.14 -3.30
N ASN A 74 3.72 9.77 -4.19
CA ASN A 74 2.52 10.55 -4.49
C ASN A 74 1.30 9.80 -3.93
N ILE A 75 0.54 10.47 -3.06
CA ILE A 75 -0.66 9.95 -2.39
C ILE A 75 -1.91 10.80 -2.68
N LEU A 76 -1.96 11.43 -3.85
CA LEU A 76 -3.03 12.35 -4.24
C LEU A 76 -4.40 11.65 -4.24
N HIS A 77 -5.39 12.27 -3.61
CA HIS A 77 -6.76 11.74 -3.44
C HIS A 77 -6.80 10.38 -2.71
N CYS A 78 -5.81 10.08 -1.86
CA CYS A 78 -5.92 8.95 -0.95
C CYS A 78 -6.64 9.33 0.33
N ILE A 79 -7.48 8.42 0.83
CA ILE A 79 -8.02 8.50 2.19
C ILE A 79 -7.05 7.73 3.09
N ILE A 80 -6.43 8.42 4.04
CA ILE A 80 -5.55 7.78 5.02
C ILE A 80 -6.39 7.21 6.14
N THR A 81 -6.38 5.88 6.30
CA THR A 81 -7.14 5.20 7.34
C THR A 81 -6.21 4.80 8.49
N GLU A 82 -6.67 5.02 9.72
CA GLU A 82 -6.00 4.53 10.92
C GLU A 82 -6.77 3.33 11.47
N TYR A 83 -6.06 2.30 11.94
CA TYR A 83 -6.71 1.23 12.70
C TYR A 83 -7.06 1.78 14.08
N ILE A 84 -8.34 2.07 14.27
CA ILE A 84 -8.90 2.38 15.58
C ILE A 84 -9.47 1.06 16.11
N PRO A 85 -8.86 0.42 17.12
CA PRO A 85 -9.48 -0.76 17.72
C PRO A 85 -10.89 -0.38 18.20
N PRO A 86 -11.87 -1.30 18.09
CA PRO A 86 -13.20 -1.03 18.58
C PRO A 86 -13.11 -0.58 20.05
N PRO A 87 -13.86 0.47 20.45
CA PRO A 87 -13.87 0.89 21.85
C PRO A 87 -14.22 -0.32 22.72
N ALA A 88 -13.50 -0.46 23.83
CA ALA A 88 -13.74 -1.56 24.76
C ALA A 88 -15.24 -1.64 25.11
N PRO A 89 -15.81 -2.85 25.28
CA PRO A 89 -17.23 -2.97 25.60
C PRO A 89 -17.57 -2.12 26.83
N MET A 90 -18.39 -1.08 26.64
CA MET A 90 -18.94 -0.33 27.76
C MET A 90 -19.89 -1.25 28.51
N LYS A 91 -19.51 -1.68 29.71
CA LYS A 91 -20.45 -2.32 30.64
C LYS A 91 -21.46 -1.26 31.06
N ILE A 92 -22.67 -1.34 30.51
CA ILE A 92 -23.80 -0.57 31.01
C ILE A 92 -24.22 -1.24 32.31
N PHE A 93 -23.97 -0.59 33.45
CA PHE A 93 -24.57 -0.98 34.72
C PHE A 93 -25.98 -0.38 34.75
N THR A 94 -26.99 -1.21 34.45
CA THR A 94 -28.42 -0.94 34.72
C THR A 94 -28.79 -1.36 36.12
#